data_AF-A0A2D5HAW8-F1
#
_entry.id   AF-A0A2D5HAW8-F1
#
_cell.length_a   1.000
_cell.length_b   1.000
_cell.length_c   1.000
_cell.angle_alpha   90.00
_cell.angle_beta   90.00
_cell.angle_gamma   90.00
#
_symmetry.space_group_name_H-M   'P 1'
#
loop_
_entity.id
_entity.type
_entity.pdbx_description
1 polymer ?
#
loop_
_entity_poly.entity_id
_entity_poly.type
_entity_poly.pdbx_seq_one_letter_code
_entity_poly.pdbx_strand_id
1 'polypeptide(L)' 'MCLWEAYVDGTLSEDAKAKAEAYRQEHGTPQLRHAIMSAIEPCENAWEAGRDTDTECAPYDWEHCPHFLSRWIIDNLA' A
#
# COMPACT_ATOMS: atom_id res chain seq x y z
N MET A 1 1.34 5.54 -10.85
CA MET A 1 0.92 6.18 -9.60
C MET A 1 1.76 5.62 -8.47
N CYS A 2 2.76 6.34 -7.96
CA CYS A 2 3.58 5.81 -6.87
C CYS A 2 2.74 5.53 -5.61
N LEU A 3 3.18 4.62 -4.73
CA LEU A 3 2.45 4.25 -3.51
C LEU A 3 2.07 5.47 -2.63
N TRP A 4 2.91 6.51 -2.67
CA TRP A 4 2.61 7.76 -1.99
C TRP A 4 1.41 8.51 -2.60
N GLU A 5 1.27 8.52 -3.92
CA GLU A 5 0.09 9.07 -4.60
C GLU A 5 -1.16 8.28 -4.26
N ALA A 6 -1.10 6.94 -4.20
CA ALA A 6 -2.23 6.13 -3.78
C ALA A 6 -2.73 6.47 -2.36
N TYR A 7 -1.81 6.78 -1.44
CA TYR A 7 -2.14 7.31 -0.12
C TYR A 7 -2.81 8.70 -0.19
N VAL A 8 -2.24 9.63 -0.96
CA VAL A 8 -2.74 11.01 -1.08
C VAL A 8 -4.10 11.08 -1.78
N ASP A 9 -4.31 10.27 -2.81
CA ASP A 9 -5.53 10.24 -3.62
C ASP A 9 -6.69 9.52 -2.90
N GLY A 10 -6.44 8.95 -1.70
CA GLY A 10 -7.48 8.39 -0.85
C GLY A 10 -8.09 7.09 -1.36
N THR A 11 -7.38 6.39 -2.23
CA THR A 11 -7.81 5.12 -2.84
C THR A 11 -7.64 3.90 -1.91
N LEU A 12 -7.03 4.12 -0.74
CA LEU A 12 -6.86 3.10 0.30
C LEU A 12 -8.19 2.70 0.95
N SER A 13 -8.24 1.50 1.54
CA SER A 13 -9.36 1.12 2.41
C SER A 13 -9.47 2.03 3.64
N GLU A 14 -10.68 2.16 4.21
CA GLU A 14 -10.90 2.98 5.40
C GLU A 14 -10.05 2.53 6.59
N ASP A 15 -9.85 1.22 6.77
CA ASP A 15 -8.99 0.68 7.82
C ASP A 15 -7.52 1.08 7.61
N ALA A 16 -7.03 1.00 6.37
CA ALA A 16 -5.67 1.42 6.05
C ALA A 16 -5.48 2.93 6.22
N LYS A 17 -6.48 3.75 5.85
CA LYS A 17 -6.45 5.20 6.10
C LYS A 17 -6.35 5.51 7.59
N ALA A 18 -7.19 4.88 8.41
CA ALA A 18 -7.18 5.09 9.85
C ALA A 18 -5.83 4.72 10.48
N LYS A 19 -5.24 3.59 10.05
CA LYS A 19 -3.94 3.14 10.56
C LYS A 19 -2.78 4.02 10.11
N ALA A 20 -2.76 4.42 8.83
CA ALA A 20 -1.76 5.34 8.31
C ALA A 20 -1.83 6.73 8.98
N GLU A 21 -3.05 7.20 9.28
CA GLU A 21 -3.25 8.46 9.99
C GLU A 21 -2.78 8.38 11.45
N ALA A 22 -3.07 7.29 12.16
CA ALA A 22 -2.54 7.06 13.51
C ALA A 22 -1.00 7.05 13.53
N TYR A 23 -0.39 6.29 12.61
CA TYR A 23 1.07 6.25 12.43
C TYR A 23 1.67 7.64 12.12
N ARG A 24 1.00 8.43 11.27
CA ARG A 24 1.40 9.80 10.96
C ARG A 24 1.34 10.71 12.17
N GLN A 25 0.32 10.59 13.02
CA GLN A 25 0.17 11.40 14.22
C GLN A 25 1.25 11.08 15.26
N GLU A 26 1.66 9.82 15.36
CA GLU A 26 2.69 9.39 16.31
C GLU A 26 4.11 9.72 15.84
N HIS A 27 4.43 9.41 14.57
CA HIS A 27 5.81 9.45 14.08
C HIS A 27 6.10 10.61 13.12
N GLY A 28 5.07 11.26 12.60
CA GLY A 28 5.20 12.33 11.62
C GLY A 28 5.17 11.86 10.17
N THR A 29 4.97 12.83 9.27
CA THR A 29 4.86 12.61 7.82
C THR A 29 6.13 12.04 7.16
N PRO A 30 7.36 12.44 7.54
CA PRO A 30 8.57 11.87 6.93
C PRO A 30 8.68 10.35 7.17
N GLN A 31 8.38 9.90 8.39
CA GLN A 31 8.41 8.50 8.79
C GLN A 31 7.34 7.70 8.04
N LEU A 32 6.12 8.23 7.94
CA LEU A 32 5.07 7.60 7.13
C LEU A 32 5.50 7.45 5.67
N ARG A 33 6.13 8.47 5.09
CA ARG A 33 6.62 8.41 3.71
C ARG A 33 7.67 7.32 3.54
N HIS A 34 8.63 7.21 4.44
CA HIS A 34 9.63 6.14 4.41
C HIS A 34 9.00 4.75 4.56
N ALA A 35 8.02 4.60 5.45
CA ALA A 35 7.29 3.35 5.62
C ALA A 35 6.55 2.95 4.34
N ILE A 36 5.83 3.87 3.69
CA ILE A 36 5.16 3.62 2.42
C ILE A 36 6.17 3.28 1.30
N MET A 37 7.34 3.92 1.27
CA MET A 37 8.40 3.56 0.31
C MET A 37 8.97 2.16 0.57
N SER A 38 9.03 1.72 1.82
CA SER A 38 9.45 0.35 2.15
C SER A 38 8.43 -0.72 1.73
N ALA A 39 7.20 -0.31 1.42
CA ALA A 39 6.15 -1.20 0.95
C ALA A 39 6.23 -1.54 -0.55
N ILE A 40 7.14 -0.91 -1.31
CA ILE A 40 7.30 -1.14 -2.77
C ILE A 40 7.56 -2.62 -3.07
N GLU A 41 8.67 -3.16 -2.56
CA GLU A 41 9.05 -4.56 -2.80
C GLU A 41 8.01 -5.56 -2.26
N PRO A 42 7.46 -5.39 -1.03
CA PRO A 42 6.35 -6.23 -0.56
C PRO A 42 5.11 -6.22 -1.47
N CYS A 43 4.72 -5.07 -2.01
CA CYS A 43 3.56 -4.96 -2.90
C CYS A 43 3.84 -5.61 -4.27
N GLU A 44 5.04 -5.45 -4.80
CA GLU A 44 5.48 -6.12 -6.04
C GLU A 44 5.47 -7.64 -5.86
N ASN A 45 6.06 -8.16 -4.79
CA ASN A 45 6.07 -9.59 -4.49
C ASN A 45 4.66 -10.17 -4.31
N ALA A 46 3.77 -9.43 -3.64
CA ALA A 46 2.37 -9.85 -3.46
C ALA A 46 1.61 -9.92 -4.79
N TRP A 47 1.87 -8.98 -5.70
CA TRP A 47 1.30 -9.01 -7.04
C TRP A 47 1.87 -10.17 -7.88
N GLU A 48 3.19 -10.38 -7.87
CA GLU A 48 3.82 -11.49 -8.61
C GLU A 48 3.29 -12.86 -8.14
N ALA A 49 3.13 -13.05 -6.82
CA ALA A 49 2.57 -14.27 -6.27
C ALA A 49 1.11 -14.52 -6.69
N GLY A 50 0.31 -13.45 -6.84
CA GLY A 50 -1.07 -13.54 -7.32
C GLY A 50 -1.16 -13.81 -8.82
N ARG A 51 -0.21 -13.31 -9.60
CA ARG A 51 -0.13 -13.49 -11.06
C ARG A 51 -0.08 -14.96 -11.46
N ASP A 52 0.61 -15.80 -10.70
CA ASP A 52 0.80 -17.22 -11.02
C ASP A 52 -0.41 -18.10 -10.62
N THR A 53 -1.47 -17.53 -10.03
CA THR A 53 -2.66 -18.27 -9.52
C THR A 53 -3.93 -18.18 -10.38
N ASP A 54 -3.83 -17.65 -11.61
CA ASP A 54 -4.83 -17.74 -12.70
C ASP A 54 -6.20 -17.04 -12.48
N THR A 55 -6.25 -16.01 -11.65
CA THR A 55 -7.34 -15.01 -11.70
C THR A 55 -6.84 -13.81 -12.50
N GLU A 56 -7.42 -13.59 -13.69
CA GLU A 56 -7.25 -12.43 -14.57
C GLU A 56 -6.01 -11.60 -14.23
N CYS A 57 -4.88 -11.93 -14.85
CA CYS A 57 -3.66 -11.12 -14.76
C CYS A 57 -3.94 -9.74 -15.38
N ALA A 58 -4.54 -8.85 -14.60
CA ALA A 58 -4.27 -7.44 -14.76
C ALA A 58 -2.74 -7.31 -14.68
N PRO A 59 -2.10 -6.52 -15.56
CA PRO A 59 -0.70 -6.14 -15.37
C PRO A 59 -0.49 -5.63 -13.94
N TYR A 60 0.75 -5.37 -13.50
CA TYR A 60 0.93 -4.54 -12.30
C TYR A 60 0.39 -3.17 -12.66
N ASP A 61 -0.93 -3.05 -12.52
CA ASP A 61 -1.69 -1.91 -12.89
C ASP A 61 -1.69 -1.08 -11.63
N TRP A 62 -1.31 0.16 -11.83
CA TRP A 62 -1.36 1.18 -10.81
C TRP A 62 -2.77 1.28 -10.18
N GLU A 63 -3.80 0.69 -10.79
CA GLU A 63 -5.13 0.45 -10.23
C GLU A 63 -5.20 -0.55 -9.06
N HIS A 64 -4.35 -1.58 -8.99
CA HIS A 64 -4.31 -2.55 -7.88
C HIS A 64 -3.30 -2.18 -6.78
N CYS A 65 -2.40 -1.25 -7.07
CA CYS A 65 -1.45 -0.67 -6.14
C CYS A 65 -2.10 -0.22 -4.79
N PRO A 66 -3.28 0.42 -4.76
CA PRO A 66 -3.98 0.76 -3.51
C PRO A 66 -4.42 -0.45 -2.69
N HIS A 67 -4.75 -1.58 -3.33
CA HIS A 67 -5.16 -2.80 -2.63
C HIS A 67 -3.99 -3.41 -1.85
N PHE A 68 -2.86 -3.63 -2.53
CA PHE A 68 -1.66 -4.18 -1.90
C PHE A 68 -1.11 -3.24 -0.83
N LEU A 69 -1.11 -1.93 -1.08
CA LEU A 69 -0.71 -0.94 -0.09
C LEU A 69 -1.62 -0.94 1.13
N SER A 70 -2.95 -1.00 0.93
CA SER A 70 -3.91 -1.07 2.04
C SER A 70 -3.64 -2.28 2.92
N ARG A 71 -3.43 -3.44 2.29
CA ARG A 71 -3.11 -4.68 3.00
C ARG A 71 -1.80 -4.57 3.78
N TRP A 72 -0.76 -4.08 3.12
CA TRP A 72 0.55 -3.89 3.76
C TRP A 72 0.47 -2.95 4.95
N ILE A 73 -0.24 -1.82 4.83
CA ILE A 73 -0.45 -0.85 5.91
C ILE A 73 -1.11 -1.53 7.11
N ILE A 74 -2.21 -2.25 6.88
CA ILE A 74 -2.96 -2.95 7.93
C ILE A 74 -2.09 -3.98 8.64
N ASP A 75 -1.22 -4.68 7.91
CA ASP A 75 -0.42 -5.75 8.48
C ASP A 75 0.88 -5.24 9.15
N ASN A 76 1.45 -4.09 8.71
CA ASN A 76 2.82 -3.71 9.06
C ASN A 76 3.01 -2.36 9.77
N LEU A 77 2.10 -1.39 9.61
CA LEU A 77 2.21 -0.14 10.40
C LEU A 77 1.73 -0.43 11.82
N ALA A 78 2.60 -0.30 12.81
CA ALA A 78 2.27 -0.42 14.23
C ALA A 78 2.06 0.97 14.84
#